data_AF-A0A5C9CA06-F1
#
_entry.id   AF-A0A5C9CA06-F1
#
_cell.length_a   1.000
_cell.length_b   1.000
_cell.length_c   1.000
_cell.angle_alpha   90.00
_cell.angle_beta   90.00
_cell.angle_gamma   90.00
#
_symmetry.space_group_name_H-M   'P 1'
#
loop_
_entity.id
_entity.type
_entity.pdbx_description
1 polymer ?
#
loop_
_entity_poly.entity_id
_entity_poly.type
_entity_poly.pdbx_seq_one_letter_code
_entity_poly.pdbx_strand_id
1 'polypeptide(L)'
;MSRNPSRSVANRNGYTLVEMLIVVTIVGLMASVVLPTLSSTSGAVSLEAMARTLAADLRVARQSAVQYNSSYAVTFNLTDNSYTVGPSTS
;
A
#
# COMPACT_ATOMS: atom_id res chain seq x y z
N MET A 1 -59.42 -21.19 40.67
CA MET A 1 -58.91 -20.65 39.39
C MET A 1 -57.60 -19.93 39.69
N SER A 2 -56.45 -20.54 39.42
CA SER A 2 -55.13 -19.92 39.63
C SER A 2 -54.21 -20.36 38.49
N ARG A 3 -53.72 -19.41 37.69
CA ARG A 3 -52.79 -19.64 36.59
C ARG A 3 -51.37 -19.53 37.15
N ASN A 4 -50.64 -20.65 37.13
CA ASN A 4 -49.22 -20.67 37.45
C ASN A 4 -48.40 -20.20 36.22
N PRO A 5 -47.56 -19.15 36.33
CA PRO A 5 -46.74 -18.71 35.22
C PRO A 5 -45.50 -19.61 35.09
N SER A 6 -45.42 -20.35 33.98
CA SER A 6 -44.22 -21.09 33.60
C SER A 6 -43.10 -20.12 33.27
N ARG A 7 -42.06 -20.05 34.13
CA ARG A 7 -40.84 -19.29 33.86
C ARG A 7 -40.16 -19.85 32.62
N SER A 8 -40.11 -19.07 31.55
CA SER A 8 -39.24 -19.36 30.40
C SER A 8 -37.80 -19.15 30.84
N VAL A 9 -37.06 -20.24 31.04
CA VAL A 9 -35.61 -20.19 31.20
C VAL A 9 -35.05 -19.77 29.83
N ALA A 10 -34.52 -18.56 29.74
CA ALA A 10 -33.80 -18.11 28.56
C ALA A 10 -32.53 -18.97 28.41
N ASN A 11 -32.52 -19.86 27.42
CA ASN A 11 -31.37 -20.69 27.13
C ASN A 11 -30.23 -19.80 26.63
N ARG A 12 -29.18 -19.67 27.43
CA ARG A 12 -28.04 -18.82 27.11
C ARG A 12 -27.00 -19.68 26.42
N ASN A 13 -27.09 -19.77 25.10
CA ASN A 13 -26.16 -20.54 24.28
C ASN A 13 -24.79 -19.83 24.28
N GLY A 14 -23.81 -20.41 24.95
CA GLY A 14 -22.41 -20.00 24.90
C GLY A 14 -21.64 -20.80 23.85
N TYR A 15 -20.61 -20.21 23.28
CA TYR A 15 -19.73 -20.86 22.31
C TYR A 15 -18.81 -21.88 22.98
N THR A 16 -18.47 -22.95 22.26
CA THR A 16 -17.56 -23.99 22.76
C THR A 16 -16.09 -23.58 22.58
N LEU A 17 -15.18 -24.22 23.33
CA LEU A 17 -13.73 -24.03 23.12
C LEU A 17 -13.30 -24.42 21.70
N VAL A 18 -13.91 -25.47 21.15
CA VAL A 18 -13.64 -25.95 19.78
C VAL A 18 -14.04 -24.89 18.76
N GLU A 19 -15.15 -24.21 18.98
CA GLU A 19 -15.62 -23.15 18.09
C GLU A 19 -14.65 -21.97 18.06
N MET A 20 -14.13 -21.56 19.21
CA MET A 20 -13.11 -20.50 19.27
C MET A 20 -11.80 -20.92 18.61
N LEU A 21 -11.39 -22.19 18.73
CA LEU A 21 -10.22 -22.71 18.01
C LEU A 21 -10.41 -22.64 16.49
N ILE A 22 -11.59 -23.00 15.98
CA ILE A 22 -11.90 -22.92 14.55
C ILE A 22 -11.88 -21.47 14.07
N VAL A 23 -12.48 -20.54 14.82
CA VAL A 23 -12.52 -19.11 14.47
C VAL A 23 -11.11 -18.52 14.37
N VAL A 24 -10.26 -18.72 15.38
CA VAL A 24 -8.88 -18.21 15.36
C VAL A 24 -8.07 -18.84 14.22
N THR A 25 -8.28 -20.13 13.94
CA THR A 25 -7.64 -20.82 12.81
C THR A 25 -8.03 -20.18 11.47
N ILE A 26 -9.33 -19.95 11.26
CA ILE A 26 -9.83 -19.31 10.03
C ILE A 26 -9.27 -17.89 9.87
N VAL A 27 -9.28 -17.10 10.95
CA VAL A 27 -8.71 -15.73 10.96
C VAL A 27 -7.22 -15.76 10.61
N GLY A 28 -6.45 -16.69 11.17
CA GLY A 28 -5.02 -16.86 10.86
C GLY A 28 -4.77 -17.23 9.40
N LEU A 29 -5.57 -18.12 8.83
CA LEU A 29 -5.50 -18.48 7.42
C LEU A 29 -5.81 -17.29 6.52
N MET A 30 -6.87 -16.53 6.81
CA MET A 30 -7.21 -15.32 6.03
C MET A 30 -6.10 -14.26 6.13
N ALA A 31 -5.55 -14.03 7.33
CA ALA A 31 -4.49 -13.06 7.54
C ALA A 31 -3.23 -13.39 6.70
N SER A 32 -2.90 -14.67 6.54
CA SER A 32 -1.74 -15.10 5.74
C SER A 32 -1.83 -14.72 4.26
N VAL A 33 -3.04 -14.63 3.70
CA VAL A 33 -3.29 -14.31 2.29
C VAL A 33 -3.47 -12.80 2.07
N VAL A 34 -4.12 -12.10 3.02
CA VAL A 34 -4.42 -10.67 2.88
C VAL A 34 -3.18 -9.80 3.01
N LEU A 35 -2.26 -10.13 3.94
CA LEU A 35 -1.06 -9.32 4.19
C LEU A 35 -0.16 -9.07 2.96
N PRO A 36 0.22 -10.07 2.15
CA PRO A 36 1.08 -9.83 0.98
C PRO A 36 0.43 -8.93 -0.08
N THR A 37 -0.91 -8.96 -0.22
CA THR A 37 -1.62 -8.14 -1.23
C THR A 37 -1.56 -6.64 -0.93
N LEU A 38 -1.50 -6.25 0.35
CA LEU A 38 -1.28 -4.86 0.75
C LEU A 38 0.16 -4.41 0.44
N SER A 39 1.14 -5.30 0.62
CA SER A 39 2.54 -5.01 0.32
C SER A 39 2.82 -4.89 -1.19
N SER A 40 2.15 -5.65 -2.04
CA SER A 40 2.35 -5.57 -3.50
C SER A 40 1.76 -4.30 -4.12
N THR A 41 0.74 -3.72 -3.49
CA THR A 41 0.08 -2.50 -4.00
C THR A 41 0.95 -1.25 -3.82
N SER A 42 1.82 -1.21 -2.80
CA SER A 42 2.69 -0.04 -2.56
C SER A 42 3.78 0.13 -3.63
N GLY A 43 4.31 -0.96 -4.19
CA GLY A 43 5.34 -0.90 -5.22
C GLY A 43 4.86 -0.28 -6.54
N ALA A 44 3.69 -0.69 -7.02
CA ALA A 44 3.11 -0.15 -8.27
C ALA A 44 2.71 1.33 -8.13
N VAL A 45 2.09 1.70 -7.01
CA VAL A 45 1.72 3.09 -6.72
C VAL A 45 2.97 3.97 -6.56
N SER A 46 4.03 3.45 -5.93
CA SER A 46 5.30 4.16 -5.77
C SER A 46 5.99 4.41 -7.11
N LEU A 47 6.01 3.42 -8.02
CA LEU A 47 6.65 3.56 -9.32
C LEU A 47 6.00 4.63 -10.20
N GLU A 48 4.67 4.67 -10.26
CA GLU A 48 3.96 5.68 -11.03
C GLU A 48 4.17 7.09 -10.44
N ALA A 49 4.18 7.20 -9.11
CA ALA A 49 4.50 8.46 -8.43
C ALA A 49 5.92 8.94 -8.75
N MET A 50 6.92 8.04 -8.71
CA MET A 50 8.30 8.37 -9.08
C MET A 50 8.43 8.80 -10.54
N ALA A 51 7.76 8.12 -11.47
CA ALA A 51 7.76 8.48 -12.89
C ALA A 51 7.17 9.88 -13.13
N ARG A 52 6.08 10.22 -12.42
CA ARG A 52 5.45 11.56 -12.48
C ARG A 52 6.38 12.64 -11.94
N THR A 53 7.06 12.39 -10.82
CA THR A 53 8.05 13.31 -10.25
C THR A 53 9.21 13.54 -11.21
N LEU A 54 9.79 12.48 -11.78
CA LEU A 54 10.86 12.60 -12.76
C LEU A 54 10.43 13.40 -14.00
N ALA A 55 9.22 13.17 -14.51
CA ALA A 55 8.68 13.94 -15.62
C ALA A 55 8.49 15.42 -15.28
N ALA A 56 8.13 15.75 -14.03
CA ALA A 56 8.03 17.13 -13.57
C ALA A 56 9.41 17.79 -13.53
N ASP A 57 10.42 17.12 -13.00
CA ASP A 57 11.79 17.63 -12.93
C ASP A 57 12.39 17.86 -14.31
N LEU A 58 12.16 16.94 -15.26
CA LEU A 58 12.58 17.14 -16.65
C LEU A 58 11.91 18.36 -17.30
N ARG A 59 10.64 18.63 -16.99
CA ARG A 59 9.95 19.83 -17.48
C ARG A 59 10.56 21.10 -16.91
N VAL A 60 10.90 21.11 -15.62
CA VAL A 60 11.57 22.24 -14.97
C VAL A 60 12.96 22.45 -15.58
N ALA A 61 13.76 21.39 -15.70
CA ALA A 61 15.08 21.45 -16.33
C ALA A 61 15.01 21.98 -17.76
N ARG A 62 14.02 21.54 -18.56
CA ARG A 62 13.77 22.06 -19.91
C ARG A 62 13.41 23.55 -19.89
N GLN A 63 12.55 23.99 -18.97
CA GLN A 63 12.20 25.40 -18.85
C GLN A 63 13.43 26.26 -18.51
N SER A 64 14.28 25.78 -17.60
CA SER A 64 15.55 26.43 -17.27
C SER A 64 16.50 26.44 -18.47
N ALA A 65 16.65 25.34 -19.20
CA ALA A 65 17.48 25.26 -20.39
C ALA A 65 17.06 26.27 -21.47
N VAL A 66 15.74 26.43 -21.69
CA VAL A 66 15.18 27.43 -22.62
C VAL A 66 15.42 28.86 -22.10
N GLN A 67 15.23 29.11 -20.80
CA GLN A 67 15.42 30.43 -20.20
C GLN A 67 16.89 30.88 -20.23
N TYR A 68 17.83 29.96 -20.01
CA TYR A 68 19.26 30.24 -19.94
C TYR A 68 20.02 29.90 -21.23
N ASN A 69 19.31 29.47 -22.28
CA ASN A 69 19.85 29.06 -23.58
C ASN A 69 21.06 28.09 -23.47
N SER A 70 20.99 27.16 -22.52
CA SER A 70 22.07 26.22 -22.17
C SER A 70 21.53 24.80 -22.11
N SER A 71 22.24 23.83 -22.70
CA SER A 71 21.81 22.43 -22.76
C SER A 71 22.03 21.72 -21.43
N TYR A 72 20.99 21.07 -20.91
CA TYR A 72 21.03 20.27 -19.68
C TYR A 72 20.79 18.79 -19.99
N ALA A 73 21.60 17.91 -19.40
CA ALA A 73 21.50 16.46 -19.52
C ALA A 73 21.09 15.83 -18.18
N VAL A 74 20.35 14.72 -18.27
CA VAL A 74 20.01 13.88 -17.11
C VAL A 74 20.72 12.55 -17.24
N THR A 75 21.58 12.25 -16.28
CA THR A 75 22.37 11.01 -16.25
C THR A 75 21.83 10.09 -15.17
N PHE A 76 21.46 8.88 -15.56
CA PHE A 76 20.94 7.85 -14.65
C PHE A 76 22.07 6.93 -14.19
N ASN A 77 22.27 6.81 -12.88
CA ASN A 77 23.11 5.80 -12.28
C ASN A 77 22.22 4.64 -11.80
N LEU A 78 22.25 3.54 -12.55
CA LEU A 78 21.44 2.33 -12.27
C LEU A 78 22.00 1.48 -11.12
N THR A 79 23.26 1.71 -10.72
CA THR A 79 23.91 1.01 -9.61
C THR A 79 23.44 1.56 -8.26
N ASP A 80 23.28 2.89 -8.17
CA ASP A 80 22.83 3.59 -6.96
C ASP A 80 21.36 4.01 -7.02
N ASN A 81 20.64 3.63 -8.07
CA ASN A 81 19.25 4.02 -8.35
C ASN A 81 19.01 5.53 -8.16
N SER A 82 19.93 6.36 -8.69
CA SER A 82 19.93 7.81 -8.55
C SER A 82 20.04 8.51 -9.91
N TYR A 83 19.59 9.76 -9.98
CA TYR A 83 19.78 10.61 -11.16
C TYR A 83 20.32 11.97 -10.75
N THR A 84 21.15 12.55 -11.62
CA THR A 84 21.66 13.91 -11.49
C THR A 84 21.34 14.72 -12.75
N VAL A 85 21.09 16.02 -12.57
CA VAL A 85 20.80 16.95 -13.65
C VAL A 85 21.91 18.01 -13.67
N GLY A 86 22.53 18.21 -14.83
CA GLY A 86 23.63 19.16 -15.00
C GLY A 86 23.82 19.62 -16.45
N PRO A 87 24.62 20.66 -16.69
CA PRO A 87 24.90 21.13 -18.04
C PRO A 87 25.58 20.04 -18.87
N SER A 88 25.15 19.85 -20.12
CA SER A 88 25.76 18.87 -21.03
C SER A 88 27.17 19.34 -21.39
N THR A 89 28.17 18.81 -20.69
CA THR A 89 29.58 19.04 -21.04
C THR A 89 29.90 18.05 -22.16
N SER A 90 30.24 18.58 -23.33
CA SER A 90 30.75 17.79 -24.47
C SER A 90 32.07 17.10 -24.13
#